data_AF-A0A6P2BH73-F1
#
_entry.id   AF-A0A6P2BH73-F1
#
_cell.length_a   1.000
_cell.length_b   1.000
_cell.length_c   1.000
_cell.angle_alpha   90.00
_cell.angle_beta   90.00
_cell.angle_gamma   90.00
#
_symmetry.space_group_name_H-M   'P 1'
#
loop_
_entity.id
_entity.type
_entity.pdbx_description
1 polymer ?
#
loop_
_entity_poly.entity_id
_entity_poly.type
_entity_poly.pdbx_seq_one_letter_code
_entity_poly.pdbx_strand_id
1 'polypeptide(L)'
;MKFRRYLGRERQIEALYSAMKAAEGKAMHPTELSRETSLDMHTVQDRMDACPELFVRLPRNPEGLVRYRITSSAAVLAPEQVSGLIRRRARSEKLQLAAGIAIIASFGLIILLTVLPSTSLFL
;
A
#
# COMPACT_ATOMS: atom_id res chain seq x y z
N MET A 1 3.74 -9.88 -5.60
CA MET A 1 3.20 -9.37 -4.32
C MET A 1 3.93 -8.08 -3.96
N LYS A 2 3.32 -6.89 -4.13
CA LYS A 2 3.98 -5.60 -3.80
C LYS A 2 4.07 -5.46 -2.28
N PHE A 3 5.28 -5.54 -1.73
CA PHE A 3 5.58 -5.54 -0.29
C PHE A 3 5.46 -4.17 0.41
N ARG A 4 5.11 -3.09 -0.32
CA ARG A 4 4.98 -1.72 0.21
C ARG A 4 3.80 -1.00 -0.42
N ARG A 5 2.60 -1.24 0.11
CA ARG A 5 1.38 -0.59 -0.37
C ARG A 5 1.18 0.76 0.32
N TYR A 6 1.43 0.81 1.64
CA TYR A 6 1.17 1.96 2.49
C TYR A 6 2.44 2.70 2.92
N LEU A 7 3.50 1.97 3.27
CA LEU A 7 4.72 2.54 3.83
C LEU A 7 5.43 3.49 2.85
N GLY A 8 5.62 4.75 3.28
CA GLY A 8 6.28 5.81 2.49
C GLY A 8 5.40 6.40 1.37
N ARG A 9 4.12 6.03 1.32
CA ARG A 9 3.14 6.48 0.31
C ARG A 9 1.86 6.99 0.96
N GLU A 10 1.86 7.19 2.27
CA GLU A 10 0.71 7.54 3.09
C GLU A 10 0.05 8.83 2.59
N ARG A 11 0.84 9.89 2.39
CA ARG A 11 0.34 11.19 1.89
C ARG A 11 -0.32 11.09 0.51
N GLN A 12 0.18 10.22 -0.36
CA GLN A 12 -0.39 10.03 -1.70
C GLN A 12 -1.76 9.34 -1.61
N ILE A 13 -1.89 8.35 -0.73
CA ILE A 13 -3.15 7.63 -0.48
C ILE A 13 -4.15 8.56 0.20
N GLU A 14 -3.71 9.38 1.16
CA GLU A 14 -4.55 10.40 1.81
C GLU A 14 -5.06 11.43 0.79
N ALA A 15 -4.20 11.94 -0.09
CA ALA A 15 -4.59 12.89 -1.14
C ALA A 15 -5.61 12.29 -2.14
N LEU A 16 -5.42 11.03 -2.52
CA LEU A 16 -6.39 10.32 -3.38
C LEU A 16 -7.74 10.12 -2.67
N TYR A 17 -7.71 9.77 -1.39
CA TYR A 17 -8.92 9.63 -0.60
C TYR A 17 -9.65 10.96 -0.46
N SER A 18 -8.96 12.05 -0.13
CA SER A 18 -9.56 13.38 0.02
C SER A 18 -10.19 13.87 -1.29
N ALA A 19 -9.49 13.68 -2.43
CA ALA A 19 -10.00 14.04 -3.75
C ALA A 19 -11.30 13.30 -4.08
N MET A 20 -11.37 11.98 -3.85
CA MET A 20 -12.60 11.22 -4.11
C MET A 20 -13.71 11.49 -3.09
N LYS A 21 -13.35 11.86 -1.86
CA LYS A 21 -14.33 12.22 -0.82
C LYS A 21 -14.97 13.57 -1.15
N ALA A 22 -14.20 14.52 -1.65
CA ALA A 22 -14.69 15.79 -2.17
C ALA A 22 -15.62 15.61 -3.37
N ALA A 23 -15.38 14.57 -4.19
CA ALA A 23 -16.28 14.18 -5.29
C ALA A 23 -17.51 13.36 -4.84
N GLU A 24 -17.86 13.38 -3.54
CA GLU A 24 -19.03 12.71 -2.94
C GLU A 24 -19.12 11.20 -3.25
N GLY A 25 -17.99 10.52 -3.43
CA GLY A 25 -17.96 9.10 -3.74
C GLY A 25 -18.45 8.76 -5.14
N LYS A 26 -18.44 9.73 -6.07
CA LYS A 26 -18.60 9.48 -7.50
C LYS A 26 -17.44 8.63 -8.02
N ALA A 27 -17.73 7.78 -9.01
CA ALA A 27 -16.70 7.03 -9.71
C ALA A 27 -15.83 7.98 -10.56
N MET A 28 -14.54 8.07 -10.27
CA MET A 28 -13.60 8.98 -10.96
C MET A 28 -12.66 8.23 -11.88
N HIS A 29 -12.29 8.87 -12.99
CA HIS A 29 -11.25 8.36 -13.88
C HIS A 29 -9.84 8.69 -13.31
N PRO A 30 -8.82 7.83 -13.48
CA PRO A 30 -7.46 8.11 -13.03
C PRO A 30 -6.88 9.43 -13.52
N THR A 31 -7.26 9.86 -14.73
CA THR A 31 -6.84 11.16 -15.30
C THR A 31 -7.44 12.34 -14.53
N GLU A 32 -8.68 12.23 -14.05
CA GLU A 32 -9.32 13.27 -13.24
C GLU A 32 -8.62 13.36 -11.88
N LEU A 33 -8.35 12.22 -11.26
CA LEU A 33 -7.61 12.13 -10.00
C LEU A 33 -6.17 12.64 -10.11
N SER A 34 -5.51 12.36 -11.23
CA SER A 34 -4.16 12.85 -11.52
C SER A 34 -4.12 14.38 -11.56
N ARG A 35 -5.12 15.01 -12.19
CA ARG A 35 -5.25 16.48 -12.23
C ARG A 35 -5.50 17.07 -10.85
N GLU A 36 -6.39 16.44 -10.07
CA GLU A 36 -6.76 16.94 -8.73
C GLU A 36 -5.62 16.80 -7.72
N THR A 37 -4.90 15.68 -7.75
CA THR A 37 -3.87 15.36 -6.76
C THR A 37 -2.46 15.74 -7.17
N SER A 38 -2.27 16.24 -8.40
CA SER A 38 -0.95 16.47 -9.01
C SER A 38 -0.04 15.22 -9.03
N LEU A 39 -0.63 14.02 -8.90
CA LEU A 39 0.07 12.75 -9.03
C LEU A 39 0.03 12.29 -10.48
N ASP A 40 1.10 11.64 -10.94
CA ASP A 40 1.12 11.02 -12.26
C ASP A 40 0.04 9.92 -12.38
N MET A 41 -0.59 9.81 -13.55
CA MET A 41 -1.72 8.89 -13.78
C MET A 41 -1.35 7.41 -13.49
N HIS A 42 -0.14 6.98 -13.82
CA HIS A 42 0.32 5.63 -13.49
C HIS A 42 0.49 5.46 -11.98
N THR A 43 1.01 6.48 -11.29
CA THR A 43 1.09 6.48 -9.83
C THR A 43 -0.30 6.38 -9.19
N VAL A 44 -1.28 7.13 -9.71
CA VAL A 44 -2.68 7.05 -9.27
C VAL A 44 -3.21 5.62 -9.42
N GLN A 45 -3.17 5.06 -10.63
CA GLN A 45 -3.66 3.69 -10.87
C GLN A 45 -2.96 2.66 -9.98
N ASP A 46 -1.64 2.76 -9.85
CA ASP A 46 -0.87 1.83 -9.04
C ASP A 46 -1.23 1.90 -7.55
N ARG A 47 -1.47 3.12 -7.03
CA ARG A 47 -1.90 3.29 -5.64
C ARG A 47 -3.33 2.80 -5.42
N MET A 48 -4.22 3.04 -6.38
CA MET A 48 -5.60 2.59 -6.27
C MET A 48 -5.71 1.06 -6.33
N ASP A 49 -5.00 0.43 -7.26
CA ASP A 49 -4.94 -1.03 -7.39
C ASP A 49 -4.22 -1.68 -6.18
N ALA A 50 -3.24 -1.00 -5.58
CA ALA A 50 -2.54 -1.49 -4.40
C ALA A 50 -3.38 -1.42 -3.10
N CYS A 51 -4.45 -0.61 -3.06
CA CYS A 51 -5.24 -0.33 -1.86
C CYS A 51 -6.74 -0.68 -2.04
N PRO A 52 -7.09 -1.96 -2.29
CA PRO A 52 -8.46 -2.37 -2.60
C PRO A 52 -9.46 -2.15 -1.44
N GLU A 53 -8.94 -2.20 -0.21
CA GLU A 53 -9.61 -1.81 1.03
C GLU A 53 -10.13 -0.37 1.08
N LEU A 54 -9.53 0.56 0.33
CA LEU A 54 -9.99 1.95 0.25
C LEU A 54 -10.65 2.26 -1.09
N PHE A 55 -10.18 1.61 -2.16
CA PHE A 55 -10.55 1.94 -3.53
C PHE A 55 -10.98 0.70 -4.30
N VAL A 56 -12.12 0.76 -4.96
CA VAL A 56 -12.62 -0.30 -5.82
C VAL A 56 -12.49 0.12 -7.28
N ARG A 57 -11.88 -0.74 -8.08
CA ARG A 57 -11.90 -0.64 -9.53
C ARG A 57 -13.23 -1.14 -10.06
N LEU A 58 -13.95 -0.29 -10.78
CA LEU A 58 -15.20 -0.68 -11.43
C LEU A 58 -14.91 -1.43 -12.74
N PRO A 59 -15.80 -2.37 -13.13
CA PRO A 59 -15.71 -3.03 -14.42
C PRO A 59 -15.72 -1.98 -15.54
N ARG A 60 -15.01 -2.27 -16.64
CA ARG A 60 -14.93 -1.37 -17.79
C ARG A 60 -16.34 -1.09 -18.30
N ASN A 61 -16.66 0.19 -18.45
CA ASN A 61 -17.89 0.58 -19.11
C ASN A 61 -17.80 0.24 -20.61
N PRO A 62 -18.91 0.27 -21.38
CA PRO A 62 -18.91 -0.01 -22.82
C PRO A 62 -17.91 0.83 -23.62
N GLU A 63 -17.57 2.02 -23.11
CA GLU A 63 -16.57 2.94 -23.66
C GLU A 63 -15.10 2.55 -23.34
N GLY A 64 -14.86 1.41 -22.66
CA GLY A 64 -13.52 0.90 -22.34
C GLY A 64 -12.80 1.60 -21.18
N LEU A 65 -13.37 2.67 -20.63
CA LEU A 65 -12.76 3.47 -19.56
C LEU A 65 -12.80 2.76 -18.20
N VAL A 66 -11.68 2.84 -17.48
CA VAL A 66 -11.54 2.32 -16.11
C VAL A 66 -11.85 3.44 -15.13
N ARG A 67 -12.79 3.22 -14.22
CA ARG A 67 -13.13 4.15 -13.14
C ARG A 67 -12.92 3.50 -11.79
N TYR A 68 -12.64 4.34 -10.81
CA TYR A 68 -12.44 3.92 -9.43
C TYR A 68 -13.44 4.61 -8.51
N ARG A 69 -13.77 3.95 -7.41
CA ARG A 69 -14.68 4.48 -6.39
C ARG A 69 -14.13 4.23 -4.99
N ILE A 70 -14.49 5.06 -4.02
CA ILE A 70 -14.25 4.75 -2.61
C ILE A 70 -15.11 3.53 -2.23
N THR A 71 -14.56 2.60 -1.44
CA THR A 71 -15.35 1.50 -0.87
C THR A 71 -16.48 2.05 0.01
N SER A 72 -17.63 1.36 0.08
CA SER A 72 -18.74 1.80 0.94
C SER A 72 -18.31 1.95 2.40
N SER A 73 -17.40 1.10 2.86
CA SER A 73 -16.80 1.18 4.19
C SER A 73 -15.94 2.42 4.39
N ALA A 74 -15.13 2.82 3.42
CA ALA A 74 -14.32 4.03 3.53
C ALA A 74 -15.12 5.31 3.24
N ALA A 75 -16.22 5.22 2.50
CA ALA A 75 -17.08 6.36 2.17
C ALA A 75 -17.80 6.93 3.40
N VAL A 76 -18.05 6.15 4.45
CA VAL A 76 -18.66 6.62 5.71
C VAL A 76 -17.64 7.09 6.75
N LEU A 77 -16.35 6.80 6.56
CA LEU A 77 -15.31 7.18 7.53
C LEU A 77 -15.01 8.68 7.45
N ALA A 78 -14.66 9.23 8.62
CA ALA A 78 -14.10 10.56 8.71
C ALA A 78 -12.63 10.57 8.20
N PRO A 79 -12.13 11.69 7.65
CA PRO A 79 -10.76 11.77 7.13
C PRO A 79 -9.69 11.32 8.14
N GLU A 80 -9.87 11.66 9.41
CA GLU A 80 -8.94 11.34 10.50
C GLU A 80 -8.88 9.82 10.75
N GLN A 81 -10.02 9.14 10.62
CA GLN A 81 -10.11 7.69 10.77
C GLN A 81 -9.38 6.98 9.62
N VAL A 82 -9.50 7.50 8.39
CA VAL A 82 -8.80 6.96 7.23
C VAL A 82 -7.29 7.18 7.35
N SER A 83 -6.84 8.37 7.78
CA SER A 83 -5.43 8.61 8.11
C SER A 83 -4.92 7.66 9.19
N GLY A 84 -5.72 7.39 10.23
CA GLY A 84 -5.40 6.42 11.26
C GLY A 84 -5.22 4.99 10.70
N LEU A 85 -6.11 4.56 9.81
CA LEU A 85 -6.03 3.26 9.14
C LEU A 85 -4.78 3.15 8.25
N ILE A 86 -4.50 4.19 7.45
CA ILE A 86 -3.32 4.26 6.57
C ILE A 86 -2.04 4.15 7.40
N ARG A 87 -1.92 4.94 8.48
CA ARG A 87 -0.75 4.90 9.38
C ARG A 87 -0.61 3.56 10.07
N ARG A 88 -1.71 2.96 10.54
CA ARG A 88 -1.67 1.63 11.18
C ARG A 88 -1.18 0.56 10.20
N ARG A 89 -1.64 0.58 8.95
CA ARG A 89 -1.17 -0.34 7.91
C ARG A 89 0.29 -0.10 7.55
N ALA A 90 0.73 1.15 7.39
CA ALA A 90 2.14 1.47 7.16
C ALA A 90 3.04 0.96 8.31
N ARG A 91 2.59 1.10 9.56
CA ARG A 91 3.32 0.55 10.73
C ARG A 91 3.39 -0.96 10.70
N SER A 92 2.31 -1.64 10.30
CA SER A 92 2.27 -3.09 10.14
C SER A 92 3.26 -3.55 9.06
N GLU A 93 3.30 -2.89 7.89
CA GLU A 93 4.26 -3.19 6.84
C GLU A 93 5.71 -2.98 7.31
N LYS A 94 5.98 -1.91 8.06
CA LYS A 94 7.30 -1.66 8.66
C LYS A 94 7.69 -2.78 9.62
N LEU A 95 6.77 -3.25 10.46
CA LEU A 95 7.00 -4.34 11.41
C LEU A 95 7.30 -5.65 10.67
N GLN A 96 6.56 -5.96 9.60
CA GLN A 96 6.78 -7.14 8.77
C GLN A 96 8.15 -7.12 8.10
N LEU A 97 8.59 -5.97 7.60
CA LEU A 97 9.94 -5.83 7.04
C LEU A 97 11.01 -6.04 8.11
N ALA A 98 10.85 -5.44 9.29
CA ALA A 98 11.78 -5.64 10.39
C ALA A 98 11.85 -7.10 10.85
N ALA A 99 10.69 -7.78 10.95
CA ALA A 99 10.61 -9.19 11.28
C ALA A 99 11.29 -10.07 10.21
N GLY A 100 11.08 -9.79 8.91
CA GLY A 100 11.75 -10.49 7.83
C GLY A 100 13.28 -10.39 7.91
N ILE A 101 13.80 -9.18 8.18
CA ILE A 101 15.24 -8.97 8.37
C ILE A 101 15.74 -9.73 9.60
N ALA A 102 15.01 -9.68 10.71
CA ALA A 102 15.38 -10.39 11.93
C ALA A 102 15.45 -11.92 11.71
N ILE A 103 14.49 -12.49 10.97
CA ILE A 103 14.48 -13.90 10.61
C ILE A 103 15.73 -14.24 9.77
N ILE A 104 16.00 -13.48 8.70
CA ILE A 104 17.18 -13.71 7.84
C ILE A 104 18.47 -13.63 8.66
N ALA A 105 18.61 -12.62 9.53
CA ALA A 105 19.76 -12.47 10.41
C ALA A 105 19.90 -13.64 11.39
N SER A 106 18.79 -14.12 11.96
CA SER A 106 18.76 -15.25 12.89
C SER A 106 19.20 -16.54 12.20
N PHE A 107 18.70 -16.81 11.00
CA PHE A 107 19.13 -17.95 10.19
C PHE A 107 20.62 -17.86 9.84
N GLY A 108 21.11 -16.69 9.42
CA GLY A 108 22.54 -16.47 9.14
C GLY A 108 23.42 -16.73 10.36
N LEU A 109 22.99 -16.28 11.55
CA LEU A 109 23.71 -16.52 12.81
C LEU A 109 23.76 -18.01 13.16
N ILE A 110 22.66 -18.74 13.01
CA ILE A 110 22.60 -20.18 13.24
C ILE A 110 23.56 -20.92 12.31
N ILE A 111 23.56 -20.58 11.02
CA ILE A 111 24.48 -21.18 10.04
C ILE A 111 25.93 -20.90 10.44
N LEU A 112 26.26 -19.65 10.79
CA LEU A 112 27.59 -19.27 11.21
C LEU A 112 28.05 -20.09 12.43
N LEU A 113 27.20 -20.19 13.46
CA LEU A 113 27.49 -20.97 14.68
C LEU A 113 27.61 -22.47 14.43
N THR A 114 26.97 -23.02 13.40
CA THR A 114 27.02 -24.46 13.08
C THR A 114 28.26 -24.81 12.23
N VAL A 115 28.62 -23.94 11.30
CA VAL A 115 29.72 -24.17 10.35
C VAL A 115 31.09 -23.83 10.95
N LEU A 116 31.19 -22.81 11.81
CA LEU A 116 32.44 -22.45 12.50
C LEU A 116 33.09 -23.62 13.26
N PRO A 117 32.41 -24.31 14.21
CA PRO A 117 33.03 -25.38 14.98
C PRO A 117 33.33 -26.62 14.14
N SER A 118 32.55 -26.87 13.07
CA SER A 118 32.81 -28.00 12.17
C SER A 118 34.03 -27.77 11.29
N THR A 119 34.34 -26.52 10.91
CA THR A 119 35.57 -26.23 10.14
C THR A 119 36.83 -26.17 11.00
N SER A 120 36.73 -25.72 12.27
CA SER A 120 37.89 -25.64 13.18
C SER A 120 38.31 -26.99 13.80
N LEU A 121 37.49 -28.03 13.70
CA LEU A 121 37.80 -29.39 14.17
C LEU A 121 38.55 -30.24 13.11
N PHE A 122 38.57 -29.79 11.85
CA PHE A 122 39.20 -30.48 10.72
C PHE A 122 40.53 -29.84 10.28
N LEU A 123 41.07 -28.89 11.05
CA LEU A 123 42.30 -28.14 10.74
C LEU A 123 43.40 -28.42 11.77
#